data_AF-A0A8D0XXM8-F1
#
_entry.id   AF-A0A8D0XXM8-F1
#
_cell.length_a   1.000
_cell.length_b   1.000
_cell.length_c   1.000
_cell.angle_alpha   90.00
_cell.angle_beta   90.00
_cell.angle_gamma   90.00
#
_symmetry.space_group_name_H-M   'P 1'
#
loop_
_entity.id
_entity.type
_entity.pdbx_description
1 polymer ?
#
loop_
_entity_poly.entity_id
_entity_poly.type
_entity_poly.pdbx_seq_one_letter_code
_entity_poly.pdbx_strand_id
1 'polypeptide(L)' 'QWAPASRATCQSPTPVLCNSPKFPEELKPICQKPNAEEILERLETIAQDPSTCEICAYAACAGC' A
#
# COMPACT_ATOMS: atom_id res chain seq x y z
N GLN A 1 17.13 -6.10 -34.36
CA GLN A 1 16.18 -5.07 -33.91
C GLN A 1 15.49 -5.54 -32.64
N TRP A 2 15.80 -4.96 -31.47
CA TRP A 2 14.92 -5.09 -30.31
C TRP A 2 14.28 -3.72 -30.10
N ALA A 3 12.95 -3.65 -30.16
CA ALA A 3 12.20 -2.45 -29.85
C ALA A 3 11.98 -2.40 -28.34
N PRO A 4 12.19 -1.27 -27.64
CA PRO A 4 11.80 -1.15 -26.25
C PRO A 4 10.28 -1.21 -26.16
N ALA A 5 9.75 -2.12 -25.36
CA ALA A 5 8.34 -2.15 -25.02
C ALA A 5 7.96 -0.76 -24.51
N SER A 6 7.03 -0.13 -25.21
CA SER A 6 6.40 1.13 -24.83
C SER A 6 5.98 1.01 -23.38
N ARG A 7 6.31 2.02 -22.56
CA ARG A 7 6.01 2.09 -21.13
C ARG A 7 4.49 2.03 -20.91
N ALA A 8 3.92 0.83 -20.95
CA ALA A 8 2.56 0.55 -20.55
C ALA A 8 2.58 0.53 -19.03
N THR A 9 2.36 1.69 -18.41
CA THR A 9 1.90 1.70 -17.03
C THR A 9 0.62 0.88 -17.02
N CYS A 10 0.63 -0.28 -16.34
CA CYS A 10 -0.61 -0.91 -15.91
C CYS A 10 -1.26 0.10 -14.97
N GLN A 11 -2.13 0.95 -15.51
CA GLN A 11 -2.91 1.91 -14.75
C GLN A 11 -3.98 1.10 -14.02
N SER A 12 -3.61 0.53 -12.87
CA SER A 12 -4.56 -0.04 -11.93
C SER A 12 -5.42 1.11 -11.37
N PRO A 13 -6.74 0.93 -11.24
CA PRO A 13 -7.57 1.91 -10.55
C PRO A 13 -6.99 2.21 -9.17
N THR A 14 -6.96 3.48 -8.79
CA THR A 14 -6.54 3.85 -7.43
C THR A 14 -7.56 3.28 -6.43
N PRO A 15 -7.12 2.58 -5.36
CA PRO A 15 -8.02 2.04 -4.36
C PRO A 15 -8.91 3.12 -3.74
N VAL A 16 -10.19 2.79 -3.46
CA VAL A 16 -11.16 3.75 -2.90
C VAL A 16 -10.66 4.37 -1.58
N LEU A 17 -9.95 3.57 -0.77
CA LEU A 17 -9.35 3.99 0.49
C LEU A 17 -8.40 5.20 0.33
N CYS A 18 -7.69 5.30 -0.79
CA CYS A 18 -6.80 6.42 -1.09
C CYS A 18 -7.52 7.75 -1.27
N ASN A 19 -8.84 7.73 -1.54
CA ASN A 19 -9.66 8.93 -1.66
C ASN A 19 -10.29 9.34 -0.32
N SER A 20 -10.06 8.59 0.76
CA SER A 20 -10.58 8.92 2.09
C SER A 20 -9.92 10.19 2.63
N PRO A 21 -10.67 11.18 3.13
CA PRO A 21 -10.09 12.38 3.73
C PRO A 21 -9.32 12.09 5.04
N LYS A 22 -9.49 10.89 5.61
CA LYS A 22 -8.75 10.43 6.80
C LYS A 22 -7.60 9.50 6.42
N PHE A 23 -7.28 9.35 5.15
CA PHE A 23 -6.20 8.50 4.71
C PHE A 23 -4.84 9.07 5.15
N PRO A 24 -3.95 8.28 5.77
CA PRO A 24 -2.66 8.77 6.26
C PRO A 24 -1.79 9.34 5.14
N GLU A 25 -1.16 10.49 5.38
CA GLU A 25 -0.26 11.14 4.43
C GLU A 25 0.95 10.24 4.10
N GLU A 26 1.45 9.52 5.10
CA GLU A 26 2.58 8.61 5.02
C GLU A 26 2.33 7.43 4.07
N LEU A 27 1.07 7.03 3.92
CA LEU A 27 0.67 5.93 3.05
C LEU A 27 0.27 6.38 1.65
N LYS A 28 0.15 7.70 1.38
CA LYS A 28 -0.19 8.22 0.04
C LYS A 28 0.73 7.73 -1.08
N PRO A 29 2.05 7.54 -0.88
CA PRO A 29 2.91 6.98 -1.92
C PRO A 29 2.51 5.55 -2.35
N ILE A 30 1.82 4.79 -1.51
CA ILE A 30 1.33 3.43 -1.85
C ILE A 30 0.27 3.49 -2.94
N CYS A 31 -0.59 4.51 -2.93
CA CYS A 31 -1.68 4.69 -3.88
C CYS A 31 -1.21 4.86 -5.34
N GLN A 32 0.07 5.18 -5.56
CA GLN A 32 0.67 5.29 -6.89
C GLN A 32 1.27 3.98 -7.40
N LYS A 33 1.27 2.92 -6.58
CA LYS A 33 1.82 1.61 -6.95
C LYS A 33 0.80 0.77 -7.70
N PRO A 34 1.24 -0.05 -8.67
CA PRO A 34 0.33 -0.93 -9.43
C PRO A 34 -0.34 -2.01 -8.57
N ASN A 35 0.22 -2.30 -7.39
CA ASN A 35 -0.30 -3.25 -6.41
C ASN A 35 -0.79 -2.55 -5.13
N ALA A 36 -1.25 -1.29 -5.24
CA ALA A 36 -1.71 -0.50 -4.11
C ALA A 36 -2.82 -1.21 -3.31
N GLU A 37 -3.77 -1.84 -3.99
CA GLU A 37 -4.90 -2.55 -3.37
C GLU A 37 -4.41 -3.68 -2.46
N GLU A 38 -3.59 -4.60 -2.98
CA GLU A 38 -3.03 -5.72 -2.21
C GLU A 38 -2.19 -5.23 -1.01
N ILE A 39 -1.40 -4.17 -1.19
CA ILE A 39 -0.60 -3.61 -0.10
C ILE A 39 -1.51 -3.06 0.99
N LEU A 40 -2.56 -2.32 0.64
CA LEU A 40 -3.48 -1.72 1.59
C LEU A 40 -4.30 -2.77 2.34
N GLU A 41 -4.78 -3.81 1.67
CA GLU A 41 -5.47 -4.94 2.32
C GLU A 41 -4.59 -5.64 3.37
N ARG A 42 -3.30 -5.85 3.04
CA ARG A 42 -2.33 -6.41 3.99
C ARG A 42 -2.12 -5.50 5.20
N LEU A 43 -1.95 -4.20 4.96
CA LEU A 43 -1.78 -3.21 6.04
C LEU A 43 -3.03 -3.11 6.91
N GLU A 44 -4.22 -3.19 6.32
CA GLU A 44 -5.49 -3.21 7.04
C GLU A 44 -5.59 -4.46 7.94
N THR A 45 -5.21 -5.63 7.42
CA THR A 45 -5.18 -6.88 8.20
C THR A 45 -4.25 -6.76 9.41
N ILE A 46 -3.05 -6.17 9.22
CA ILE A 46 -2.10 -5.92 10.31
C ILE A 46 -2.68 -4.94 11.33
N ALA A 47 -3.37 -3.89 10.87
CA ALA A 47 -3.96 -2.87 11.73
C ALA A 47 -5.20 -3.33 12.51
N GLN A 48 -5.90 -4.38 12.05
CA GLN A 48 -7.05 -4.96 12.74
C GLN A 48 -6.68 -5.69 14.03
N ASP A 49 -5.43 -6.17 14.15
CA ASP A 49 -4.91 -6.82 15.37
C ASP A 49 -3.80 -5.97 16.02
N PRO A 50 -4.09 -5.24 17.10
CA PRO A 50 -3.09 -4.38 17.75
C PRO A 50 -1.92 -5.18 18.36
N SER A 51 -2.14 -6.44 18.77
CA SER A 51 -1.08 -7.28 19.33
C SER A 51 0.03 -7.55 18.31
N THR A 52 -0.30 -7.56 17.02
CA THR A 52 0.66 -7.73 15.93
C THR A 52 1.75 -6.64 15.94
N CYS A 53 1.37 -5.38 16.23
CA CYS A 53 2.34 -4.28 16.33
C CYS A 53 2.96 -4.11 17.72
N GLU A 54 2.33 -4.60 18.78
CA GLU A 54 2.94 -4.63 20.12
C GLU A 54 4.16 -5.56 20.18
N ILE A 55 4.10 -6.69 19.48
CA ILE A 55 5.21 -7.66 19.42
C ILE A 55 6.15 -7.44 18.24
N CYS A 56 5.96 -6.37 17.47
CA CYS A 56 6.76 -6.04 16.28
C CYS A 56 6.83 -7.19 15.26
N ALA A 57 5.71 -7.88 15.02
CA ALA A 57 5.69 -9.04 14.12
C ALA A 57 5.95 -8.67 12.64
N TYR A 58 5.67 -7.41 12.25
CA TYR A 58 5.90 -6.92 10.89
C TYR A 58 6.60 -5.57 10.88
N ALA A 59 7.42 -5.36 9.84
CA ALA A 59 8.11 -4.09 9.58
C ALA A 59 7.17 -2.90 9.28
N ALA A 60 5.87 -3.16 9.11
CA ALA A 60 4.85 -2.11 8.99
C ALA A 60 4.58 -1.39 10.33
N CYS A 61 4.94 -2.02 11.45
CA CYS A 61 4.79 -1.45 12.78
C CYS A 61 5.98 -0.54 13.09
N ALA A 62 5.73 0.59 13.75
CA ALA A 62 6.76 1.57 14.13
C ALA A 62 6.98 1.59 15.65
N GLY A 63 8.18 1.95 16.09
CA GLY A 63 8.51 2.10 17.53
C GLY A 63 9.33 0.97 18.13
N CYS A 64 9.76 0.04 17.29
CA CYS A 64 10.88 -0.86 17.43
C CYS A 64 11.79 -0.67 16.20
#